data_AF-A0A960TEC8-F1
#
_entry.id   AF-A0A960TEC8-F1
#
_cell.length_a   1.000
_cell.length_b   1.000
_cell.length_c   1.000
_cell.angle_alpha   90.00
_cell.angle_beta   90.00
_cell.angle_gamma   90.00
#
_symmetry.space_group_name_H-M   'P 1'
#
loop_
_entity.id
_entity.type
_entity.pdbx_description
1 polymer ?
#
loop_
_entity_poly.entity_id
_entity_poly.type
_entity_poly.pdbx_seq_one_letter_code
_entity_poly.pdbx_strand_id
1 'polypeptide(L)'
;MATGLGGTRRMGLEHYALFYRARGLHCLTFDYRNSGDSEGQPRGLVWPRMQLEDLRGAMEWAAARPEIDGVFLWGASAAGSYPLILAAEQGQALASAARA
;
A
#
# COMPACT_ATOMS: atom_id res chain seq x y z
N MET A 1 -2.22 2.46 1.96
CA MET A 1 -3.23 2.17 0.91
C MET A 1 -2.50 1.98 -0.39
N ALA A 2 -2.70 0.85 -1.06
CA ALA A 2 -2.00 0.54 -2.30
C ALA A 2 -2.97 0.10 -3.38
N THR A 3 -2.66 0.48 -4.62
CA THR A 3 -3.39 -0.01 -5.79
C THR A 3 -3.02 -1.45 -6.08
N GLY A 4 -3.93 -2.16 -6.75
CA GLY A 4 -3.63 -3.45 -7.35
C GLY A 4 -2.55 -3.37 -8.42
N LEU A 5 -2.22 -4.52 -8.98
CA LEU A 5 -1.16 -4.71 -9.96
C LEU A 5 -1.26 -3.69 -11.12
N GLY A 6 -0.19 -2.90 -11.34
CA GLY A 6 -0.11 -1.91 -12.42
C GLY A 6 -0.90 -0.60 -12.20
N GLY A 7 -1.53 -0.43 -11.04
CA GLY A 7 -2.25 0.81 -10.72
C GLY A 7 -1.34 1.92 -10.17
N THR A 8 -1.84 3.16 -10.22
CA THR A 8 -1.21 4.36 -9.60
C THR A 8 -2.10 4.93 -8.52
N ARG A 9 -1.56 5.71 -7.58
CA ARG A 9 -2.30 6.36 -6.48
C ARG A 9 -3.49 7.20 -6.94
N ARG A 10 -3.46 7.67 -8.21
CA ARG A 10 -4.52 8.46 -8.83
C ARG A 10 -5.73 7.62 -9.28
N MET A 11 -5.63 6.29 -9.27
CA MET A 11 -6.70 5.38 -9.66
C MET A 11 -7.69 5.12 -8.51
N GLY A 12 -8.31 6.20 -8.01
CA GLY A 12 -9.45 6.11 -7.08
C GLY A 12 -9.13 5.90 -5.61
N LEU A 13 -7.84 5.82 -5.21
CA LEU A 13 -7.48 5.67 -3.79
C LEU A 13 -7.82 6.91 -2.95
N GLU A 14 -7.81 8.10 -3.56
CA GLU A 14 -8.06 9.36 -2.87
C GLU A 14 -9.42 9.40 -2.17
N HIS A 15 -10.47 8.89 -2.83
CA HIS A 15 -11.81 8.86 -2.25
C HIS A 15 -11.85 8.05 -0.94
N TYR A 16 -11.14 6.91 -0.91
CA TYR A 16 -11.04 6.08 0.28
C TYR A 16 -10.15 6.71 1.35
N ALA A 17 -9.04 7.34 0.96
CA ALA A 17 -8.17 8.06 1.89
C ALA A 17 -8.94 9.18 2.61
N LEU A 18 -9.76 9.93 1.89
CA LEU A 18 -10.65 10.95 2.46
C LEU A 18 -11.70 10.34 3.41
N PHE A 19 -12.30 9.21 3.03
CA PHE A 19 -13.27 8.49 3.88
C PHE A 19 -12.67 8.06 5.22
N TYR A 20 -11.45 7.51 5.22
CA TYR A 20 -10.77 7.04 6.44
C TYR A 20 -10.20 8.21 7.25
N ARG A 21 -9.68 9.24 6.58
CA ARG A 21 -9.23 10.48 7.24
C ARG A 21 -10.36 11.15 8.01
N ALA A 22 -11.58 11.18 7.45
CA ALA A 22 -12.76 11.71 8.13
C ALA A 22 -13.14 10.93 9.41
N ARG A 23 -12.55 9.75 9.63
CA ARG A 23 -12.75 8.89 10.81
C ARG A 23 -11.53 8.89 11.74
N GLY A 24 -10.59 9.81 11.56
CA GLY A 24 -9.41 9.96 12.42
C GLY A 24 -8.24 9.04 12.08
N LEU A 25 -8.26 8.37 10.91
CA LEU A 25 -7.14 7.55 10.47
C LEU A 25 -6.15 8.36 9.62
N HIS A 26 -4.86 8.12 9.83
CA HIS A 26 -3.82 8.57 8.91
C HIS A 26 -3.80 7.65 7.68
N CYS A 27 -3.73 8.23 6.48
CA CYS A 27 -3.75 7.48 5.23
C CYS A 27 -2.53 7.83 4.38
N LEU A 28 -1.77 6.80 4.03
CA LEU A 28 -0.67 6.89 3.06
C LEU A 28 -1.10 6.22 1.75
N THR A 29 -1.00 6.94 0.65
CA THR A 29 -1.12 6.42 -0.73
C THR A 29 0.18 6.71 -1.47
N PHE A 30 0.68 5.76 -2.25
CA PHE A 30 1.94 5.92 -2.99
C PHE A 30 1.87 5.21 -4.35
N ASP A 31 2.77 5.58 -5.26
CA ASP A 31 3.00 4.86 -6.52
C ASP A 31 4.15 3.87 -6.33
N TYR A 32 4.00 2.63 -6.82
CA TYR A 32 5.11 1.69 -6.86
C TYR A 32 6.27 2.22 -7.70
N ARG A 33 7.49 1.73 -7.45
CA ARG A 33 8.63 2.03 -8.32
C ARG A 33 8.28 1.71 -9.77
N ASN A 34 8.83 2.48 -10.69
CA ASN A 34 8.55 2.45 -12.14
C ASN A 34 7.15 2.93 -12.56
N SER A 35 6.29 3.37 -11.64
CA SER A 35 4.89 3.75 -11.92
C SER A 35 4.58 5.17 -11.47
N GLY A 36 3.57 5.80 -12.10
CA GLY A 36 3.04 7.11 -11.69
C GLY A 36 4.11 8.18 -11.49
N ASP A 37 4.06 8.84 -10.33
CA ASP A 37 4.99 9.90 -9.93
C ASP A 37 6.28 9.34 -9.28
N SER A 38 6.35 8.03 -9.02
CA SER A 38 7.53 7.38 -8.44
C SER A 38 8.62 7.13 -9.49
N GLU A 39 9.88 7.22 -9.07
CA GLU A 39 11.06 6.98 -9.90
C GLU A 39 11.21 5.51 -10.32
N GLY A 40 12.18 5.24 -11.21
CA GLY A 40 12.57 3.90 -11.63
C GLY A 40 12.39 3.62 -13.13
N GLN A 41 13.16 2.67 -13.64
CA GLN A 41 13.19 2.20 -15.03
C GLN A 41 13.28 0.67 -15.12
N PRO A 42 12.71 0.04 -16.18
CA PRO A 42 11.91 0.67 -17.23
C PRO A 42 10.52 1.11 -16.73
N ARG A 43 9.98 2.21 -17.26
CA ARG A 43 8.63 2.69 -16.90
C ARG A 43 7.57 1.62 -17.16
N GLY A 44 6.60 1.52 -16.24
CA GLY A 44 5.52 0.55 -16.32
C GLY A 44 5.92 -0.89 -16.02
N LEU A 45 7.15 -1.14 -15.56
CA LEU A 45 7.55 -2.48 -15.11
C LEU A 45 6.79 -2.84 -13.83
N VAL A 46 5.96 -3.87 -13.96
CA VAL A 46 5.18 -4.45 -12.88
C VAL A 46 5.80 -5.78 -12.50
N TRP A 47 6.46 -5.83 -11.35
CA TRP A 47 7.08 -7.04 -10.83
C TRP A 47 6.68 -7.29 -9.38
N PRO A 48 5.95 -8.39 -9.05
CA PRO A 48 5.37 -8.59 -7.73
C PRO A 48 6.37 -8.48 -6.56
N ARG A 49 7.57 -9.05 -6.72
CA ARG A 49 8.60 -8.99 -5.66
C ARG A 49 9.05 -7.56 -5.35
N MET A 50 9.20 -6.72 -6.37
CA MET A 50 9.57 -5.32 -6.20
C MET A 50 8.43 -4.52 -5.57
N GLN A 51 7.18 -4.83 -5.90
CA GLN A 51 6.02 -4.19 -5.29
C GLN A 51 5.87 -4.54 -3.80
N LEU A 52 6.18 -5.78 -3.41
CA LEU A 52 6.21 -6.19 -2.00
C LEU A 52 7.32 -5.46 -1.21
N GLU A 53 8.48 -5.24 -1.82
CA GLU A 53 9.56 -4.43 -1.23
C GLU A 53 9.12 -2.97 -1.03
N ASP A 54 8.51 -2.35 -2.04
CA ASP A 54 7.99 -0.98 -1.94
C ASP A 54 6.92 -0.84 -0.86
N LEU A 55 6.03 -1.84 -0.74
CA LEU A 55 5.03 -1.87 0.32
C LEU A 55 5.66 -1.91 1.70
N ARG A 56 6.69 -2.73 1.88
CA ARG A 56 7.42 -2.83 3.14
C ARG A 56 8.07 -1.50 3.50
N GLY A 57 8.74 -0.86 2.54
CA GLY A 57 9.33 0.47 2.73
C GLY A 57 8.28 1.54 3.07
N ALA A 58 7.12 1.51 2.43
CA ALA A 58 6.02 2.42 2.74
C ALA A 58 5.45 2.20 4.16
N MET A 59 5.36 0.94 4.60
CA MET A 59 4.92 0.59 5.96
C MET A 59 5.95 1.04 7.02
N GLU A 60 7.22 0.77 6.79
CA GLU A 60 8.32 1.19 7.69
C GLU A 60 8.37 2.72 7.81
N TRP A 61 8.23 3.44 6.69
CA TRP A 61 8.15 4.89 6.69
C TRP A 61 6.96 5.42 7.51
N ALA A 62 5.78 4.79 7.38
CA ALA A 62 4.58 5.17 8.12
C ALA A 62 4.72 4.87 9.62
N ALA A 63 5.25 3.70 9.97
CA ALA A 63 5.46 3.28 11.36
C ALA A 63 6.52 4.14 12.08
N ALA A 64 7.44 4.77 11.35
CA ALA A 64 8.44 5.67 11.90
C ALA A 64 7.91 7.09 12.20
N ARG A 65 6.59 7.34 12.10
CA ARG A 65 5.98 8.63 12.46
C ARG A 65 5.54 8.61 13.93
N PRO A 66 5.86 9.64 14.73
CA PRO A 66 5.55 9.65 16.17
C PRO A 66 4.04 9.66 16.47
N GLU A 67 3.21 10.12 15.53
CA GLU A 67 1.75 10.16 15.65
C GLU A 67 1.05 8.85 15.22
N ILE A 68 1.79 7.81 14.86
CA ILE A 68 1.24 6.55 14.33
C ILE A 68 1.43 5.42 15.36
N ASP A 69 0.31 4.96 15.92
CA ASP A 69 0.28 3.86 16.91
C ASP A 69 0.33 2.46 16.27
N GLY A 70 0.11 2.37 14.95
CA GLY A 70 0.12 1.12 14.22
C GLY A 70 -0.19 1.29 12.74
N VAL A 71 0.26 0.33 11.92
CA VAL A 71 0.08 0.36 10.47
C VAL A 71 -0.66 -0.90 10.02
N PHE A 72 -1.66 -0.71 9.17
CA PHE A 72 -2.32 -1.81 8.46
C PHE A 72 -2.33 -1.53 6.97
N LEU A 73 -2.46 -2.59 6.17
CA LEU A 73 -2.55 -2.46 4.72
C LEU A 73 -4.01 -2.50 4.27
N TRP A 74 -4.34 -1.53 3.43
CA TRP A 74 -5.63 -1.44 2.75
C TRP A 74 -5.37 -1.53 1.25
N GLY A 75 -6.06 -2.42 0.57
CA GLY A 75 -5.88 -2.67 -0.85
C GLY A 75 -7.20 -3.04 -1.53
N ALA A 76 -7.38 -2.55 -2.75
CA ALA A 76 -8.47 -2.96 -3.64
C ALA A 76 -7.95 -3.92 -4.71
N SER A 77 -8.74 -4.93 -5.08
CA SER A 77 -8.37 -5.95 -6.08
C SER A 77 -7.10 -6.74 -5.67
N ALA A 78 -6.13 -6.95 -6.56
CA ALA A 78 -4.90 -7.69 -6.29
C ALA A 78 -4.09 -7.13 -5.09
N ALA A 79 -4.24 -5.85 -4.74
CA ALA A 79 -3.60 -5.30 -3.53
C ALA A 79 -4.20 -5.85 -2.23
N GLY A 80 -5.39 -6.46 -2.28
CA GLY A 80 -5.98 -7.14 -1.14
C GLY A 80 -5.24 -8.43 -0.74
N SER A 81 -4.48 -9.05 -1.66
CA SER A 81 -3.71 -10.27 -1.36
C SER A 81 -2.30 -10.00 -0.86
N TYR A 82 -1.73 -8.81 -1.10
CA TYR A 82 -0.38 -8.44 -0.67
C TYR A 82 -0.17 -8.46 0.84
N PRO A 83 -1.14 -8.02 1.68
CA PRO A 83 -1.03 -8.17 3.13
C PRO A 83 -0.96 -9.63 3.59
N LEU A 84 -1.66 -10.53 2.91
CA LEU A 84 -1.64 -11.97 3.23
C LEU A 84 -0.27 -12.59 2.89
N ILE A 85 0.34 -12.18 1.78
CA ILE A 85 1.69 -12.61 1.39
C ILE A 85 2.73 -12.11 2.40
N LEU A 86 2.67 -10.82 2.78
CA LEU A 86 3.60 -10.25 3.77
C LEU A 86 3.43 -10.88 5.15
N ALA A 87 2.19 -11.17 5.57
CA ALA A 87 1.91 -11.84 6.83
C ALA A 87 2.51 -13.27 6.87
N ALA A 88 2.40 -14.00 5.75
CA ALA A 88 2.98 -15.34 5.62
C ALA A 88 4.52 -15.32 5.68
N GLU A 89 5.17 -14.29 5.12
CA GLU A 89 6.64 -14.14 5.17
C GLU A 89 7.17 -13.75 6.56
N GLN A 90 6.41 -12.97 7.34
CA GLN A 90 6.86 -12.45 8.64
C GLN A 90 6.40 -13.28 9.84
N GLY A 91 5.54 -14.28 9.64
CA GLY A 91 4.95 -15.06 10.74
C GLY A 91 4.05 -14.23 11.67
N GLN A 92 3.58 -13.07 11.21
CA GLN A 92 2.74 -12.14 11.98
C GLN A 92 1.47 -11.81 11.20
N ALA A 93 0.33 -11.79 11.88
CA ALA A 93 -0.93 -11.41 11.27
C ALA A 93 -0.95 -9.90 10.99
N LEU A 94 -0.90 -9.52 9.71
CA LEU A 94 -1.18 -8.15 9.28
C LEU A 94 -2.69 -7.99 9.07
N ALA A 95 -3.30 -6.99 9.70
CA ALA A 95 -4.69 -6.65 9.43
C ALA A 95 -4.82 -6.16 7.99
N SER A 96 -5.73 -6.79 7.24
CA SER A 96 -6.08 -6.39 5.88
C SER A 96 -7.55 -6.02 5.83
N ALA A 97 -7.85 -4.92 5.13
CA ALA A 97 -9.20 -4.58 4.75
C ALA A 97 -9.26 -4.60 3.22
N ALA A 98 -10.03 -5.55 2.68
CA ALA A 98 -10.35 -5.67 1.27
C ALA A 98 -11.88 -5.63 1.13
N ARG A 99 -12.38 -4.93 0.11
CA ARG A 99 -13.79 -5.01 -0.28
C ARG A 99 -13.88 -5.73 -1.62
N ALA A 100 -14.79 -6.70 -1.70
CA ALA A 100 -15.19 -7.38 -2.93
C ALA A 100 -15.89 -6.42 -3.91
#